data_AF-A0A250XIL1-F1
#
_entry.id   AF-A0A250XIL1-F1
#
_cell.length_a   1.000
_cell.length_b   1.000
_cell.length_c   1.000
_cell.angle_alpha   90.00
_cell.angle_beta   90.00
_cell.angle_gamma   90.00
#
_symmetry.space_group_name_H-M   'P 1'
#
loop_
_entity.id
_entity.type
_entity.pdbx_description
1 polymer ?
#
loop_
_entity_poly.entity_id
_entity_poly.type
_entity_poly.pdbx_seq_one_letter_code
_entity_poly.pdbx_strand_id
1 'polypeptide(L)'
;MSFKQNTIRFRGGSQARTILAMAKPWRPHVDDVDRLSRGEGAKIRGTGCRDIPHRLNEQEHAGFKAAKKKGFAAVRGTGYRKERKGNPLPNIFRQWCDAKEMPCIVIEQDMLGGSRDNIVVDLTPMRLLDTQKVKKLIMDLAASMAVQHMLEGERSLLDVPFNIRPLALPGSSASTSSSSASSWYEHYSWAALRTSTTTPKNVLRVRPPAEHLSSLRSTQNISPGPALEPKGSISYLTERMVENEVQDSSFVAQAGGDQDALNIRIQHLEACLEQQRLSVRMLKEVDGLSNSHEKVQAEVKILTKLKVDLDNAREAAVAAVETHAINQRRSKSARLTALNELFAMDPKEVSDAGAGVVGDRTAVGLQIDSKVVTSRQLLAPQELHSDESVVEMIEDSADIGENVLEASAQEGSRFSGVDFPDSSHPYCQAAVWQLPAEPLFFSADRSLAKAFAREVIDRLQHSTSA
;
A
#
# COMPACT_ATOMS: atom_id res chain seq x y z
N MET A 1 41.37 -20.37 -27.03
CA MET A 1 41.43 -19.12 -26.23
C MET A 1 41.09 -19.50 -24.79
N SER A 2 42.08 -19.51 -23.90
CA SER A 2 41.97 -19.98 -22.52
C SER A 2 41.57 -18.82 -21.60
N PHE A 3 40.42 -18.91 -20.94
CA PHE A 3 40.00 -17.94 -19.93
C PHE A 3 40.73 -18.23 -18.62
N LYS A 4 41.62 -17.30 -18.21
CA LYS A 4 42.27 -17.33 -16.91
C LYS A 4 41.24 -16.95 -15.83
N GLN A 5 40.93 -17.88 -14.94
CA GLN A 5 40.18 -17.60 -13.71
C GLN A 5 41.11 -16.84 -12.74
N ASN A 6 40.77 -15.60 -12.39
CA ASN A 6 41.48 -14.84 -11.38
C ASN A 6 41.01 -15.29 -9.99
N THR A 7 41.81 -16.08 -9.29
CA THR A 7 41.59 -16.42 -7.88
C THR A 7 42.39 -15.45 -7.01
N ILE A 8 41.72 -14.48 -6.40
CA ILE A 8 42.32 -13.60 -5.39
C ILE A 8 42.18 -14.30 -4.03
N ARG A 9 43.30 -14.67 -3.40
CA ARG A 9 43.32 -15.23 -2.04
C ARG A 9 43.61 -14.11 -1.03
N PHE A 10 42.64 -13.81 -0.15
CA PHE A 10 42.89 -13.02 1.05
C PHE A 10 43.27 -13.94 2.21
N ARG A 11 44.39 -13.63 2.89
CA ARG A 11 44.84 -14.28 4.13
C ARG A 11 44.40 -13.41 5.30
N GLY A 12 43.41 -13.87 6.07
CA GLY A 12 43.05 -13.23 7.34
C GLY A 12 41.64 -13.54 7.84
N GLY A 13 41.51 -14.63 8.61
CA GLY A 13 40.81 -14.66 9.91
C GLY A 13 39.36 -14.21 10.11
N SER A 14 38.61 -13.79 9.10
CA SER A 14 37.15 -13.59 9.20
C SER A 14 36.49 -14.54 8.21
N GLN A 15 35.30 -15.06 8.53
CA GLN A 15 34.57 -15.94 7.63
C GLN A 15 34.35 -15.23 6.29
N ALA A 16 35.29 -15.45 5.37
CA ALA A 16 35.20 -14.99 4.00
C ALA A 16 34.00 -15.71 3.43
N ARG A 17 32.85 -15.00 3.45
CA ARG A 17 31.72 -15.29 2.60
C ARG A 17 32.32 -15.50 1.23
N THR A 18 32.43 -16.76 0.83
CA THR A 18 32.65 -17.11 -0.56
C THR A 18 31.34 -16.74 -1.23
N ILE A 19 31.16 -15.45 -1.50
CA ILE A 19 30.21 -14.97 -2.48
C ILE A 19 30.80 -15.52 -3.77
N LEU A 20 30.44 -16.77 -4.10
CA LEU A 20 30.65 -17.33 -5.43
C LEU A 20 30.16 -16.26 -6.39
N ALA A 21 31.10 -15.62 -7.08
CA ALA A 21 30.82 -14.49 -7.94
C ALA A 21 29.87 -14.98 -9.03
N MET A 22 28.58 -14.76 -8.81
CA MET A 22 27.56 -15.05 -9.80
C MET A 22 27.96 -14.35 -11.08
N ALA A 23 27.78 -15.02 -12.21
CA ALA A 23 27.93 -14.36 -13.49
C ALA A 23 27.08 -13.10 -13.49
N LYS A 24 27.71 -11.95 -13.72
CA LYS A 24 27.02 -10.65 -13.71
C LYS A 24 25.86 -10.74 -14.72
N PRO A 25 24.60 -10.63 -14.28
CA PRO A 25 23.48 -10.74 -15.19
C PRO A 25 23.56 -9.63 -16.23
N TRP A 26 23.17 -9.94 -17.46
CA TRP A 26 23.06 -8.95 -18.52
C TRP A 26 22.02 -7.91 -18.14
N ARG A 27 22.39 -6.64 -18.25
CA ARG A 27 21.51 -5.49 -17.97
C ARG A 27 21.55 -4.51 -19.14
N PRO A 28 20.43 -3.87 -19.47
CA PRO A 28 20.42 -2.84 -20.50
C PRO A 28 21.25 -1.64 -20.06
N HIS A 29 21.90 -0.96 -21.01
CA HIS A 29 22.57 0.30 -20.71
C HIS A 29 21.54 1.42 -20.50
N VAL A 30 21.82 2.36 -19.59
CA VAL A 30 20.92 3.49 -19.30
C VAL A 30 20.60 4.30 -20.56
N ASP A 31 21.59 4.55 -21.40
CA ASP A 31 21.40 5.24 -22.69
C ASP A 31 20.42 4.51 -23.62
N ASP A 32 20.43 3.17 -23.64
CA ASP A 32 19.53 2.39 -24.49
C ASP A 32 18.09 2.52 -23.98
N VAL A 33 17.90 2.53 -22.66
CA VAL A 33 16.59 2.79 -22.04
C VAL A 33 16.11 4.22 -22.35
N ASP A 34 16.99 5.23 -22.27
CA ASP A 34 16.64 6.61 -22.60
C ASP A 34 16.33 6.79 -24.10
N ARG A 35 16.97 6.03 -25.00
CA ARG A 35 16.62 5.97 -26.43
C ARG A 35 15.25 5.32 -26.65
N LEU A 36 15.00 4.17 -26.03
CA LEU A 36 13.70 3.49 -26.10
C LEU A 36 12.56 4.39 -25.61
N SER A 37 12.79 5.16 -24.54
CA SER A 37 11.79 6.11 -24.02
C SER A 37 11.35 7.14 -25.08
N ARG A 38 12.28 7.58 -25.95
CA ARG A 38 12.02 8.53 -27.04
C ARG A 38 11.40 7.88 -28.29
N GLY A 39 11.30 6.55 -28.30
CA GLY A 39 10.91 5.78 -29.48
C GLY A 39 12.05 5.56 -30.48
N GLU A 40 13.29 5.81 -30.06
CA GLU A 40 14.48 5.45 -30.83
C GLU A 40 14.85 3.99 -30.56
N GLY A 41 15.43 3.30 -31.55
CA GLY A 41 15.95 1.95 -31.33
C GLY A 41 17.13 1.93 -30.35
N ALA A 42 17.16 0.95 -29.44
CA ALA A 42 18.32 0.67 -28.60
C ALA A 42 19.53 0.25 -29.45
N LYS A 43 20.76 0.49 -28.94
CA LYS A 43 22.00 0.01 -29.58
C LYS A 43 22.09 -1.51 -29.51
N ILE A 44 21.76 -2.07 -28.35
CA ILE A 44 21.80 -3.52 -28.12
C ILE A 44 20.44 -4.13 -28.45
N ARG A 45 20.44 -5.18 -29.29
CA ARG A 45 19.23 -5.94 -29.61
C ARG A 45 18.74 -6.70 -28.38
N GLY A 46 17.43 -6.67 -28.13
CA GLY A 46 16.80 -7.35 -26.99
C GLY A 46 16.50 -6.44 -25.80
N THR A 47 17.08 -5.23 -25.74
CA THR A 47 16.76 -4.24 -24.69
C THR A 47 15.28 -3.86 -24.67
N GLY A 48 14.66 -3.68 -25.84
CA GLY A 48 13.23 -3.40 -25.97
C GLY A 48 12.46 -4.48 -26.74
N CYS A 49 11.14 -4.52 -26.54
CA CYS A 49 10.21 -5.39 -27.27
C CYS A 49 9.22 -4.54 -28.08
N ARG A 50 8.85 -4.97 -29.29
CA ARG A 50 7.82 -4.28 -30.09
C ARG A 50 6.41 -4.45 -29.52
N ASP A 51 6.17 -5.56 -28.82
CA ASP A 51 4.87 -5.89 -28.24
C ASP A 51 4.65 -5.25 -26.85
N ILE A 52 5.70 -4.63 -26.29
CA ILE A 52 5.62 -3.90 -25.02
C ILE A 52 5.83 -2.42 -25.32
N PRO A 53 4.88 -1.55 -24.94
CA PRO A 53 5.03 -0.13 -25.22
C PRO A 53 6.11 0.46 -24.31
N HIS A 54 7.14 1.04 -24.93
CA HIS A 54 8.26 1.71 -24.25
C HIS A 54 8.35 3.21 -24.55
N ARG A 55 7.76 3.63 -25.68
CA ARG A 55 7.79 5.01 -26.15
C ARG A 55 6.85 5.88 -25.33
N LEU A 56 7.41 6.92 -24.74
CA LEU A 56 6.69 7.91 -23.95
C LEU A 56 6.15 9.05 -24.83
N ASN A 57 5.12 9.74 -24.35
CA ASN A 57 4.76 11.08 -24.83
C ASN A 57 5.45 12.17 -23.99
N GLU A 58 5.26 13.44 -24.33
CA GLU A 58 5.93 14.55 -23.65
C GLU A 58 5.59 14.63 -22.15
N GLN A 59 4.33 14.45 -21.80
CA GLN A 59 3.87 14.44 -20.40
C GLN A 59 4.50 13.28 -19.61
N GLU A 60 4.56 12.09 -20.19
CA GLU A 60 5.23 10.94 -19.57
C GLU A 60 6.73 11.11 -19.50
N HIS A 61 7.36 11.75 -20.48
CA HIS A 61 8.78 12.05 -20.42
C HIS A 61 9.11 12.93 -19.21
N ALA A 62 8.26 13.92 -18.90
CA ALA A 62 8.40 14.71 -17.68
C ALA A 62 8.24 13.82 -16.42
N GLY A 63 7.24 12.93 -16.42
CA GLY A 63 7.04 11.94 -15.35
C GLY A 63 8.24 11.01 -15.16
N PHE A 64 8.81 10.51 -16.25
CA PHE A 64 9.97 9.62 -16.27
C PHE A 64 11.23 10.33 -15.77
N LYS A 65 11.50 11.56 -16.22
CA LYS A 65 12.60 12.38 -15.69
C LYS A 65 12.46 12.62 -14.18
N ALA A 66 11.24 12.93 -13.73
CA ALA A 66 10.97 13.07 -12.31
C ALA A 66 11.15 11.75 -11.54
N ALA A 67 10.75 10.62 -12.13
CA ALA A 67 10.92 9.30 -11.54
C ALA A 67 12.39 8.93 -11.38
N LYS A 68 13.23 9.17 -12.41
CA LYS A 68 14.68 8.97 -12.32
C LYS A 68 15.32 9.75 -11.16
N LYS A 69 14.88 10.98 -10.93
CA LYS A 69 15.37 11.83 -9.83
C LYS A 69 14.90 11.35 -8.46
N LYS A 70 13.66 10.86 -8.36
CA LYS A 70 13.04 10.47 -7.09
C LYS A 70 13.31 9.00 -6.71
N GLY A 71 13.66 8.18 -7.70
CA GLY A 71 13.80 6.72 -7.58
C GLY A 71 12.49 5.94 -7.59
N PHE A 72 11.33 6.60 -7.77
CA PHE A 72 10.02 5.94 -7.93
C PHE A 72 9.17 6.66 -8.98
N ALA A 73 8.32 5.93 -9.68
CA ALA A 73 7.35 6.48 -10.63
C ALA A 73 6.01 6.72 -9.96
N ALA A 74 5.42 7.90 -10.16
CA ALA A 74 4.04 8.18 -9.76
C ALA A 74 3.18 8.30 -11.02
N VAL A 75 2.12 7.49 -11.10
CA VAL A 75 1.20 7.42 -12.24
C VAL A 75 -0.22 7.69 -11.78
N ARG A 76 -1.04 8.32 -12.61
CA ARG A 76 -2.46 8.54 -12.31
C ARG A 76 -3.24 7.27 -12.66
N GLY A 77 -4.03 6.74 -11.73
CA GLY A 77 -4.63 5.42 -11.84
C GLY A 77 -3.55 4.33 -12.01
N THR A 78 -3.80 3.34 -12.87
CA THR A 78 -2.83 2.27 -13.20
C THR A 78 -1.75 2.70 -14.19
N GLY A 79 -1.82 3.93 -14.72
CA GLY A 79 -0.97 4.37 -15.83
C GLY A 79 -1.35 3.76 -17.20
N TYR A 80 -2.48 3.05 -17.29
CA TYR A 80 -2.92 2.41 -18.52
C TYR A 80 -3.45 3.38 -19.57
N ARG A 81 -2.95 3.19 -20.79
CA ARG A 81 -3.37 3.93 -21.98
C ARG A 81 -4.18 3.07 -22.90
N LYS A 82 -5.40 3.52 -23.18
CA LYS A 82 -6.32 2.83 -24.09
C LYS A 82 -5.82 2.88 -25.53
N GLU A 83 -5.22 4.00 -25.94
CA GLU A 83 -4.76 4.27 -27.29
C GLU A 83 -3.48 3.54 -27.67
N ARG A 84 -2.62 3.21 -26.69
CA ARG A 84 -1.36 2.46 -26.90
C ARG A 84 -1.37 1.05 -26.30
N LYS A 85 -2.50 0.63 -25.70
CA LYS A 85 -2.72 -0.68 -25.06
C LYS A 85 -1.58 -1.06 -24.10
N GLY A 86 -1.40 -0.31 -23.03
CA GLY A 86 -0.46 -0.67 -21.97
C GLY A 86 0.04 0.52 -21.17
N ASN A 87 1.12 0.27 -20.41
CA ASN A 87 1.61 1.17 -19.36
C ASN A 87 3.06 1.60 -19.67
N PRO A 88 3.29 2.48 -20.67
CA PRO A 88 4.64 2.71 -21.18
C PRO A 88 5.57 3.38 -20.15
N LEU A 89 5.05 4.26 -19.30
CA LEU A 89 5.84 4.90 -18.23
C LEU A 89 6.33 3.89 -17.18
N PRO A 90 5.48 3.06 -16.55
CA PRO A 90 5.95 1.96 -15.70
C PRO A 90 6.89 0.99 -16.41
N ASN A 91 6.61 0.62 -17.67
CA ASN A 91 7.45 -0.33 -18.42
C ASN A 91 8.89 0.18 -18.59
N ILE A 92 9.05 1.42 -19.05
CA ILE A 92 10.39 1.98 -19.27
C ILE A 92 11.08 2.31 -17.93
N PHE A 93 10.32 2.68 -16.91
CA PHE A 93 10.86 2.89 -15.57
C PHE A 93 11.40 1.60 -14.97
N ARG A 94 10.69 0.47 -15.14
CA ARG A 94 11.15 -0.86 -14.73
C ARG A 94 12.46 -1.25 -15.42
N GLN A 95 12.61 -0.99 -16.72
CA GLN A 95 13.87 -1.21 -17.45
C GLN A 95 15.00 -0.31 -16.94
N TRP A 96 14.70 0.94 -16.61
CA TRP A 96 15.68 1.86 -16.04
C TRP A 96 16.15 1.39 -14.66
N CYS A 97 15.25 0.87 -13.84
CA CYS A 97 15.59 0.27 -12.55
C CYS A 97 16.49 -0.98 -12.72
N ASP A 98 16.23 -1.82 -13.71
CA ASP A 98 17.09 -2.99 -14.04
C ASP A 98 18.49 -2.56 -14.48
N ALA A 99 18.59 -1.50 -15.29
CA ALA A 99 19.88 -0.91 -15.69
C ALA A 99 20.67 -0.34 -14.50
N LYS A 100 19.99 -0.02 -13.40
CA LYS A 100 20.57 0.57 -12.18
C LYS A 100 20.66 -0.40 -11.00
N GLU A 101 20.21 -1.63 -11.17
CA GLU A 101 20.18 -2.65 -10.11
C GLU A 101 19.34 -2.22 -8.89
N MET A 102 18.26 -1.47 -9.12
CA MET A 102 17.39 -0.92 -8.07
C MET A 102 16.00 -1.55 -8.12
N PRO A 103 15.25 -1.61 -7.00
CA PRO A 103 13.85 -2.02 -7.04
C PRO A 103 13.02 -1.04 -7.89
N CYS A 104 12.00 -1.54 -8.58
CA CYS A 104 11.07 -0.71 -9.33
C CYS A 104 9.85 -0.40 -8.47
N ILE A 105 9.76 0.84 -7.99
CA ILE A 105 8.62 1.31 -7.18
C ILE A 105 7.69 2.17 -8.03
N VAL A 106 6.42 1.77 -8.11
CA VAL A 106 5.36 2.52 -8.81
C VAL A 106 4.25 2.86 -7.83
N ILE A 107 3.89 4.14 -7.77
CA ILE A 107 2.75 4.65 -7.00
C ILE A 107 1.61 4.95 -7.97
N GLU A 108 0.54 4.19 -7.86
CA GLU A 108 -0.72 4.37 -8.57
C GLU A 108 -1.61 5.31 -7.78
N GLN A 109 -1.67 6.54 -8.26
CA GLN A 109 -2.38 7.61 -7.59
C GLN A 109 -3.87 7.52 -7.86
N ASP A 110 -4.69 7.59 -6.82
CA ASP A 110 -6.13 7.66 -7.01
C ASP A 110 -6.52 8.89 -7.83
N MET A 111 -7.40 8.66 -8.80
CA MET A 111 -7.97 9.65 -9.70
C MET A 111 -8.97 10.57 -8.98
N LEU A 112 -9.68 10.03 -7.98
CA LEU A 112 -10.76 10.73 -7.27
C LEU A 112 -10.27 11.48 -6.03
N GLY A 113 -9.02 11.26 -5.62
CA GLY A 113 -8.39 11.96 -4.49
C GLY A 113 -9.00 11.62 -3.12
N GLY A 114 -9.93 10.66 -3.07
CA GLY A 114 -10.64 10.26 -1.85
C GLY A 114 -10.24 8.87 -1.34
N SER A 115 -9.43 8.12 -2.10
CA SER A 115 -8.89 6.83 -1.67
C SER A 115 -7.36 6.86 -1.54
N ARG A 116 -6.83 5.86 -0.84
CA ARG A 116 -5.39 5.64 -0.67
C ARG A 116 -4.72 5.36 -2.02
N ASP A 117 -3.50 5.86 -2.18
CA ASP A 117 -2.67 5.56 -3.35
C ASP A 117 -2.12 4.12 -3.19
N ASN A 118 -2.10 3.34 -4.26
CA ASN A 118 -1.52 1.99 -4.24
C ASN A 118 -0.03 2.05 -4.59
N ILE A 119 0.78 1.24 -3.93
CA ILE A 119 2.23 1.19 -4.09
C ILE A 119 2.60 -0.21 -4.50
N VAL A 120 3.34 -0.34 -5.59
CA VAL A 120 3.85 -1.61 -6.10
C VAL A 120 5.37 -1.55 -6.06
N VAL A 121 5.98 -2.45 -5.29
CA VAL A 121 7.43 -2.60 -5.17
C VAL A 121 7.84 -3.89 -5.88
N ASP A 122 8.40 -3.78 -7.07
CA ASP A 122 8.90 -4.93 -7.83
C ASP A 122 10.40 -5.13 -7.59
N LEU A 123 10.76 -6.31 -7.08
CA LEU A 123 12.15 -6.68 -6.75
C LEU A 123 12.89 -7.35 -7.90
N THR A 124 12.20 -7.77 -8.97
CA THR A 124 12.81 -8.42 -10.14
C THR A 124 14.01 -7.66 -10.72
N PRO A 125 14.00 -6.31 -10.85
CA PRO A 125 15.14 -5.59 -11.43
C PRO A 125 16.43 -5.66 -10.60
N MET A 126 16.36 -6.05 -9.32
CA MET A 126 17.56 -6.27 -8.51
C MET A 126 18.29 -7.56 -8.90
N ARG A 127 17.60 -8.51 -9.53
CA ARG A 127 18.15 -9.83 -9.96
C ARG A 127 18.72 -10.68 -8.81
N LEU A 128 18.07 -10.60 -7.64
CA LEU A 128 18.43 -11.40 -6.47
C LEU A 128 17.83 -12.81 -6.57
N LEU A 129 18.60 -13.84 -6.24
CA LEU A 129 18.09 -15.21 -6.15
C LEU A 129 17.22 -15.43 -4.91
N ASP A 130 17.63 -14.81 -3.79
CA ASP A 130 16.89 -14.84 -2.55
C ASP A 130 16.42 -13.42 -2.21
N THR A 131 15.13 -13.19 -2.42
CA THR A 131 14.47 -11.92 -2.11
C THR A 131 13.89 -11.88 -0.69
N GLN A 132 13.95 -12.97 0.10
CA GLN A 132 13.24 -13.06 1.38
C GLN A 132 13.70 -12.03 2.40
N LYS A 133 15.02 -11.81 2.52
CA LYS A 133 15.57 -10.79 3.43
C LYS A 133 15.13 -9.38 3.06
N VAL A 134 15.12 -9.09 1.76
CA VAL A 134 14.68 -7.79 1.22
C VAL A 134 13.18 -7.60 1.43
N LYS A 135 12.37 -8.63 1.13
CA LYS A 135 10.93 -8.62 1.38
C LYS A 135 10.62 -8.36 2.85
N LYS A 136 11.28 -9.09 3.76
CA LYS A 136 11.12 -8.89 5.21
C LYS A 136 11.47 -7.45 5.62
N LEU A 137 12.60 -6.91 5.16
CA LEU A 137 12.99 -5.54 5.46
C LEU A 137 11.93 -4.52 5.02
N ILE A 138 11.39 -4.67 3.81
CA ILE A 138 10.35 -3.76 3.27
C ILE A 138 9.05 -3.90 4.08
N MET A 139 8.69 -5.12 4.49
CA MET A 139 7.51 -5.41 5.30
C MET A 139 7.61 -4.79 6.71
N ASP A 140 8.76 -4.96 7.37
CA ASP A 140 9.05 -4.37 8.67
C ASP A 140 9.00 -2.84 8.58
N LEU A 141 9.55 -2.28 7.49
CA LEU A 141 9.49 -0.85 7.22
C LEU A 141 8.05 -0.37 7.00
N ALA A 142 7.25 -1.09 6.21
CA ALA A 142 5.85 -0.74 5.97
C ALA A 142 5.05 -0.72 7.28
N ALA A 143 5.25 -1.72 8.14
CA ALA A 143 4.65 -1.78 9.47
C ALA A 143 5.05 -0.57 10.34
N SER A 144 6.34 -0.21 10.36
CA SER A 144 6.84 0.93 11.14
C SER A 144 6.29 2.29 10.70
N MET A 145 5.96 2.42 9.40
CA MET A 145 5.42 3.65 8.82
C MET A 145 3.88 3.65 8.76
N ALA A 146 3.21 2.64 9.33
CA ALA A 146 1.77 2.44 9.24
C ALA A 146 1.24 2.39 7.78
N VAL A 147 2.05 1.86 6.86
CA VAL A 147 1.67 1.60 5.47
C VAL A 147 0.98 0.23 5.42
N GLN A 148 -0.23 0.17 4.86
CA GLN A 148 -0.99 -1.06 4.78
C GLN A 148 -0.38 -1.99 3.73
N HIS A 149 0.06 -3.18 4.13
CA HIS A 149 0.40 -4.24 3.19
C HIS A 149 -0.87 -4.90 2.65
N MET A 150 -0.97 -5.03 1.33
CA MET A 150 -2.10 -5.68 0.67
C MET A 150 -1.77 -7.15 0.45
N LEU A 151 -2.66 -8.03 0.90
CA LEU A 151 -2.48 -9.48 0.74
C LEU A 151 -2.73 -9.90 -0.72
N GLU A 152 -2.16 -11.04 -1.13
CA GLU A 152 -2.25 -11.55 -2.51
C GLU A 152 -3.71 -11.83 -2.97
N GLY A 153 -4.64 -11.99 -2.03
CA GLY A 153 -6.08 -12.10 -2.31
C GLY A 153 -6.78 -10.76 -2.58
N GLU A 154 -6.24 -9.64 -2.09
CA GLU A 154 -6.81 -8.30 -2.28
C GLU A 154 -6.40 -7.70 -3.63
N ARG A 155 -5.21 -8.05 -4.11
CA ARG A 155 -4.69 -7.63 -5.41
C ARG A 155 -3.92 -8.77 -6.07
N SER A 156 -4.32 -9.12 -7.29
CA SER A 156 -3.69 -10.21 -8.03
C SER A 156 -2.24 -9.90 -8.38
N LEU A 157 -1.37 -10.92 -8.39
CA LEU A 157 -0.03 -10.83 -8.98
C LEU A 157 -0.04 -10.40 -10.46
N LEU A 158 -1.18 -10.54 -11.14
CA LEU A 158 -1.37 -10.08 -12.53
C LEU A 158 -1.72 -8.59 -12.62
N ASP A 159 -2.15 -7.97 -11.52
CA ASP A 159 -2.53 -6.55 -11.46
C ASP A 159 -1.31 -5.66 -11.23
N VAL A 160 -0.17 -5.97 -11.85
CA VAL A 160 1.03 -5.14 -11.82
C VAL A 160 0.92 -3.99 -12.84
N PRO A 161 1.51 -2.82 -12.56
CA PRO A 161 1.39 -1.65 -13.42
C PRO A 161 2.30 -1.74 -14.66
N PHE A 162 2.89 -2.89 -14.97
CA PHE A 162 3.78 -3.06 -16.13
C PHE A 162 3.45 -4.33 -16.91
N ASN A 163 3.70 -4.27 -18.21
CA ASN A 163 3.48 -5.37 -19.14
C ASN A 163 4.67 -6.34 -19.08
N ILE A 164 4.37 -7.63 -18.95
CA ILE A 164 5.36 -8.71 -18.90
C ILE A 164 5.09 -9.66 -20.06
N ARG A 165 6.15 -10.11 -20.72
CA ARG A 165 6.08 -11.19 -21.71
C ARG A 165 7.00 -12.32 -21.28
N PRO A 166 6.51 -13.27 -20.48
CA PRO A 166 7.32 -14.35 -19.94
C PRO A 166 8.13 -15.06 -21.04
N LEU A 167 9.42 -15.29 -20.79
CA LEU A 167 10.24 -16.10 -21.67
C LEU A 167 9.75 -17.55 -21.62
N ALA A 168 9.41 -18.13 -22.77
CA ALA A 168 9.21 -19.57 -22.87
C ALA A 168 10.57 -20.25 -22.71
N LEU A 169 10.81 -20.87 -21.55
CA LEU A 169 12.05 -21.58 -21.30
C LEU A 169 12.09 -22.85 -22.16
N PRO A 170 13.16 -23.09 -22.96
CA PRO A 170 13.29 -24.31 -23.73
C PRO A 170 13.30 -25.52 -22.78
N GLY A 171 12.37 -26.45 -22.98
CA GLY A 171 12.16 -27.61 -22.09
C GLY A 171 10.88 -27.52 -21.26
N SER A 172 10.24 -26.36 -21.16
CA SER A 172 8.85 -26.25 -20.69
C SER A 172 7.89 -26.65 -21.83
N SER A 173 8.03 -27.85 -22.38
CA SER A 173 6.91 -28.45 -23.10
C SER A 173 5.81 -28.63 -22.06
N ALA A 174 4.70 -27.89 -22.23
CA ALA A 174 3.53 -28.00 -21.39
C ALA A 174 2.90 -29.40 -21.55
N SER A 175 3.53 -30.42 -20.97
CA SER A 175 2.90 -31.69 -20.69
C SER A 175 2.03 -31.47 -19.47
N THR A 176 0.75 -31.24 -19.72
CA THR A 176 -0.34 -31.27 -18.75
C THR A 176 -0.42 -32.66 -18.13
N SER A 177 0.47 -32.95 -17.17
CA SER A 177 0.33 -34.08 -16.27
C SER A 177 0.90 -33.70 -14.92
N SER A 178 -0.03 -33.45 -14.00
CA SER A 178 0.14 -33.21 -12.57
C SER A 178 1.24 -34.08 -11.94
N SER A 179 2.26 -33.44 -11.36
CA SER A 179 2.75 -33.75 -10.00
C SER A 179 3.99 -32.90 -9.65
N SER A 180 3.76 -31.99 -8.70
CA SER A 180 4.69 -31.56 -7.64
C SER A 180 6.19 -31.54 -7.96
N ALA A 181 6.68 -30.50 -8.64
CA ALA A 181 7.95 -29.80 -8.35
C ALA A 181 8.28 -28.73 -9.40
N SER A 182 7.44 -27.69 -9.56
CA SER A 182 7.81 -26.39 -10.16
C SER A 182 6.72 -25.33 -9.90
N SER A 183 6.39 -25.15 -8.62
CA SER A 183 5.28 -24.29 -8.17
C SER A 183 5.43 -22.80 -8.51
N TRP A 184 6.63 -22.32 -8.82
CA TRP A 184 6.87 -20.89 -9.07
C TRP A 184 6.55 -20.44 -10.52
N TYR A 185 6.57 -21.36 -11.50
CA TYR A 185 6.37 -21.02 -12.92
C TYR A 185 4.98 -21.39 -13.46
N GLU A 186 4.31 -22.40 -12.89
CA GLU A 186 2.99 -22.85 -13.37
C GLU A 186 1.89 -21.78 -13.22
N HIS A 187 1.97 -20.92 -12.20
CA HIS A 187 0.99 -19.85 -11.98
C HIS A 187 0.95 -18.80 -13.10
N TYR A 188 2.04 -18.62 -13.87
CA TYR A 188 2.10 -17.62 -14.95
C TYR A 188 1.79 -18.19 -16.35
N SER A 189 1.66 -19.51 -16.50
CA SER A 189 1.39 -20.15 -17.80
C SER A 189 -0.05 -19.97 -18.32
N TRP A 190 -0.98 -19.41 -17.52
CA TRP A 190 -2.40 -19.25 -17.89
C TRP A 190 -2.75 -17.88 -18.51
N ALA A 191 -1.81 -16.94 -18.62
CA ALA A 191 -2.09 -15.56 -19.06
C ALA A 191 -2.20 -15.36 -20.59
N ALA A 192 -2.15 -16.44 -21.41
CA ALA A 192 -2.27 -16.34 -22.87
C ALA A 192 -3.73 -16.31 -23.40
N LEU A 193 -4.74 -16.32 -22.54
CA LEU A 193 -6.16 -16.41 -22.94
C LEU A 193 -7.01 -15.23 -22.46
N ARG A 194 -6.61 -13.99 -22.81
CA ARG A 194 -7.56 -12.86 -22.89
C ARG A 194 -7.22 -11.92 -24.04
N THR A 195 -7.76 -12.20 -25.22
CA THR A 195 -8.44 -11.23 -26.11
C THR A 195 -9.20 -11.98 -27.20
N SER A 196 -10.52 -12.17 -27.03
CA SER A 196 -11.46 -12.34 -28.14
C SER A 196 -12.88 -12.13 -27.63
N THR A 197 -13.26 -10.87 -27.41
CA THR A 197 -14.65 -10.44 -27.55
C THR A 197 -14.70 -9.53 -28.77
N THR A 198 -14.53 -10.13 -29.95
CA THR A 198 -14.96 -9.54 -31.21
C THR A 198 -16.48 -9.64 -31.27
N THR A 199 -17.15 -8.50 -31.10
CA THR A 199 -18.53 -8.31 -31.56
C THR A 199 -18.53 -8.30 -33.09
N PRO A 200 -19.30 -9.16 -33.78
CA PRO A 200 -19.40 -9.09 -35.23
C PRO A 200 -20.32 -7.92 -35.61
N LYS A 201 -19.72 -6.82 -36.11
CA LYS A 201 -20.42 -5.85 -36.95
C LYS A 201 -20.42 -6.37 -38.39
N ASN A 202 -21.49 -7.05 -38.77
CA ASN A 202 -21.97 -7.11 -40.15
C ASN A 202 -23.41 -7.65 -40.15
N VAL A 203 -24.38 -6.75 -40.13
CA VAL A 203 -25.76 -7.07 -40.52
C VAL A 203 -26.04 -6.26 -41.78
N LEU A 204 -26.03 -6.98 -42.90
CA LEU A 204 -26.52 -6.55 -44.20
C LEU A 204 -27.97 -6.09 -44.05
N ARG A 205 -28.22 -4.87 -44.51
CA ARG A 205 -29.54 -4.25 -44.60
C ARG A 205 -30.29 -4.91 -45.77
N VAL A 206 -31.11 -5.92 -45.49
CA VAL A 206 -32.04 -6.50 -46.46
C VAL A 206 -33.44 -5.94 -46.19
N ARG A 207 -34.01 -5.26 -47.19
CA ARG A 207 -35.41 -4.82 -47.21
C ARG A 207 -36.34 -6.05 -47.18
N PRO A 208 -37.43 -6.07 -46.39
CA PRO A 208 -38.55 -6.95 -46.69
C PRO A 208 -39.49 -6.30 -47.71
N PRO A 209 -40.08 -7.08 -48.63
CA PRO A 209 -41.07 -6.60 -49.58
C PRO A 209 -42.46 -6.50 -48.94
N ALA A 210 -43.28 -5.64 -49.54
CA ALA A 210 -44.71 -5.57 -49.31
C ALA A 210 -45.40 -6.85 -49.83
N GLU A 211 -46.40 -7.34 -49.09
CA GLU A 211 -47.79 -7.49 -49.55
C GLU A 211 -48.59 -8.53 -48.74
N HIS A 212 -49.88 -8.23 -48.60
CA HIS A 212 -51.04 -9.11 -48.39
C HIS A 212 -51.03 -10.12 -47.22
N LEU A 213 -51.94 -9.90 -46.26
CA LEU A 213 -53.20 -10.66 -46.20
C LEU A 213 -54.12 -10.15 -45.08
N SER A 214 -55.39 -10.08 -45.49
CA SER A 214 -56.59 -9.68 -44.78
C SER A 214 -57.21 -10.84 -43.98
N SER A 215 -57.91 -10.46 -42.89
CA SER A 215 -59.15 -11.08 -42.36
C SER A 215 -59.08 -12.47 -41.73
N LEU A 216 -59.42 -12.56 -40.42
CA LEU A 216 -60.69 -13.10 -39.93
C LEU A 216 -60.71 -13.17 -38.38
N ARG A 217 -61.75 -12.55 -37.78
CA ARG A 217 -62.61 -12.94 -36.62
C ARG A 217 -61.93 -13.64 -35.42
N SER A 218 -62.25 -13.35 -34.15
CA SER A 218 -63.58 -13.32 -33.55
C SER A 218 -63.50 -12.93 -32.06
N THR A 219 -64.62 -12.40 -31.58
CA THR A 219 -64.98 -11.94 -30.22
C THR A 219 -64.59 -12.83 -29.04
N GLN A 220 -64.25 -12.22 -27.90
CA GLN A 220 -65.02 -12.36 -26.66
C GLN A 220 -64.74 -11.23 -25.65
N ASN A 221 -65.82 -10.60 -25.21
CA ASN A 221 -65.92 -9.60 -24.16
C ASN A 221 -65.66 -10.21 -22.78
N ILE A 222 -64.78 -9.61 -21.99
CA ILE A 222 -64.78 -9.73 -20.52
C ILE A 222 -64.62 -8.31 -19.94
N SER A 223 -65.56 -7.91 -19.09
CA SER A 223 -65.58 -6.60 -18.40
C SER A 223 -64.45 -6.48 -17.38
N PRO A 224 -63.88 -5.28 -17.15
CA PRO A 224 -62.92 -5.08 -16.08
C PRO A 224 -63.65 -4.80 -14.75
N GLY A 225 -63.34 -5.62 -13.74
CA GLY A 225 -63.65 -5.31 -12.33
C GLY A 225 -62.71 -4.22 -11.77
N PRO A 226 -63.07 -3.56 -10.66
CA PRO A 226 -62.32 -2.43 -10.12
C PRO A 226 -60.99 -2.91 -9.52
N ALA A 227 -59.88 -2.37 -10.03
CA ALA A 227 -58.55 -2.59 -9.48
C ALA A 227 -58.43 -1.88 -8.12
N LEU A 228 -58.13 -2.67 -7.08
CA LEU A 228 -57.66 -2.21 -5.79
C LEU A 228 -56.24 -1.64 -5.94
N GLU A 229 -56.09 -0.35 -5.65
CA GLU A 229 -54.80 0.33 -5.54
C GLU A 229 -53.97 -0.22 -4.36
N PRO A 230 -52.72 -0.69 -4.57
CA PRO A 230 -51.82 -1.02 -3.48
C PRO A 230 -51.23 0.27 -2.90
N LYS A 231 -51.88 0.84 -1.89
CA LYS A 231 -51.30 1.88 -1.03
C LYS A 231 -50.26 1.24 -0.10
N GLY A 232 -49.01 1.21 -0.55
CA GLY A 232 -47.89 0.68 0.24
C GLY A 232 -46.54 0.92 -0.44
N SER A 233 -46.29 2.17 -0.85
CA SER A 233 -45.00 2.56 -1.43
C SER A 233 -43.93 2.64 -0.34
N ILE A 234 -42.87 1.82 -0.48
CA ILE A 234 -41.66 1.82 0.38
C ILE A 234 -41.06 3.23 0.52
N SER A 235 -41.24 4.09 -0.48
CA SER A 235 -40.77 5.49 -0.47
C SER A 235 -41.36 6.34 0.66
N TYR A 236 -42.56 6.03 1.16
CA TYR A 236 -43.20 6.82 2.23
C TYR A 236 -42.67 6.46 3.63
N LEU A 237 -42.08 5.28 3.80
CA LEU A 237 -41.50 4.84 5.07
C LEU A 237 -40.09 5.40 5.27
N THR A 238 -39.30 5.54 4.21
CA THR A 238 -37.94 6.12 4.29
C THR A 238 -37.95 7.61 4.60
N GLU A 239 -38.86 8.38 4.02
CA GLU A 239 -38.92 9.84 4.25
C GLU A 239 -39.26 10.18 5.71
N ARG A 240 -40.15 9.39 6.33
CA ARG A 240 -40.56 9.57 7.73
C ARG A 240 -39.53 9.09 8.76
N MET A 241 -38.70 8.10 8.41
CA MET A 241 -37.60 7.65 9.28
C MET A 241 -36.48 8.71 9.32
N VAL A 242 -36.18 9.34 8.18
CA VAL A 242 -35.13 10.37 8.10
C VAL A 242 -35.53 11.67 8.83
N GLU A 243 -36.80 12.08 8.79
CA GLU A 243 -37.22 13.32 9.47
C GLU A 243 -37.37 13.18 11.00
N ASN A 244 -37.77 12.01 11.50
CA ASN A 244 -37.97 11.82 12.94
C ASN A 244 -36.65 11.53 13.70
N GLU A 245 -35.63 10.91 13.10
CA GLU A 245 -34.38 10.59 13.81
C GLU A 245 -33.34 11.72 13.82
N VAL A 246 -33.47 12.72 12.93
CA VAL A 246 -32.57 13.89 12.95
C VAL A 246 -32.79 14.76 14.20
N GLN A 247 -33.99 14.74 14.80
CA GLN A 247 -34.26 15.49 16.03
C GLN A 247 -33.70 14.82 17.30
N ASP A 248 -33.63 13.48 17.36
CA ASP A 248 -33.14 12.75 18.54
C ASP A 248 -31.61 12.68 18.66
N SER A 249 -30.88 13.04 17.61
CA SER A 249 -29.40 13.09 17.64
C SER A 249 -28.83 14.24 18.49
N SER A 250 -29.67 15.13 19.02
CA SER A 250 -29.27 16.23 19.92
C SER A 250 -29.00 15.79 21.37
N PHE A 251 -29.23 14.52 21.74
CA PHE A 251 -29.23 14.07 23.13
C PHE A 251 -27.92 13.40 23.63
N VAL A 252 -26.89 13.21 22.80
CA VAL A 252 -25.71 12.37 23.16
C VAL A 252 -24.41 13.16 23.39
N ALA A 253 -24.48 14.45 23.74
CA ALA A 253 -23.29 15.33 23.78
C ALA A 253 -22.62 15.54 25.16
N GLN A 254 -22.83 14.67 26.16
CA GLN A 254 -22.22 14.85 27.49
C GLN A 254 -21.67 13.54 28.08
N ALA A 255 -20.48 13.14 27.64
CA ALA A 255 -19.40 12.51 28.45
C ALA A 255 -18.46 11.71 27.54
N GLY A 256 -17.23 12.22 27.30
CA GLY A 256 -16.08 11.39 26.92
C GLY A 256 -16.12 10.55 25.64
N GLY A 257 -17.15 10.70 24.79
CA GLY A 257 -17.42 9.79 23.66
C GLY A 257 -17.58 10.46 22.28
N ASP A 258 -17.07 11.68 22.08
CA ASP A 258 -17.31 12.43 20.83
C ASP A 258 -16.76 11.71 19.59
N GLN A 259 -15.61 11.05 19.71
CA GLN A 259 -15.02 10.34 18.56
C GLN A 259 -15.77 9.06 18.22
N ASP A 260 -16.21 8.30 19.22
CA ASP A 260 -17.00 7.08 18.99
C ASP A 260 -18.38 7.42 18.42
N ALA A 261 -19.02 8.48 18.91
CA ALA A 261 -20.28 8.98 18.36
C ALA A 261 -20.13 9.41 16.89
N LEU A 262 -19.04 10.11 16.54
CA LEU A 262 -18.76 10.49 15.15
C LEU A 262 -18.49 9.27 14.27
N ASN A 263 -17.75 8.27 14.76
CA ASN A 263 -17.51 7.03 14.04
C ASN A 263 -18.81 6.25 13.77
N ILE A 264 -19.69 6.14 14.78
CA ILE A 264 -21.02 5.52 14.63
C ILE A 264 -21.84 6.29 13.60
N ARG A 265 -21.82 7.63 13.63
CA ARG A 265 -22.52 8.47 12.66
C ARG A 265 -22.00 8.27 11.23
N ILE A 266 -20.68 8.18 11.06
CA ILE A 266 -20.05 7.89 9.75
C ILE A 266 -20.52 6.52 9.23
N GLN A 267 -20.47 5.47 10.05
CA GLN A 267 -20.93 4.13 9.68
C GLN A 267 -22.40 4.11 9.26
N HIS A 268 -23.25 4.81 10.02
CA HIS A 268 -24.67 4.94 9.70
C HIS A 268 -24.89 5.64 8.34
N LEU A 269 -24.19 6.76 8.09
CA LEU A 269 -24.28 7.49 6.82
C LEU A 269 -23.79 6.64 5.63
N GLU A 270 -22.74 5.84 5.81
CA GLU A 270 -22.27 4.90 4.80
C GLU A 270 -23.33 3.85 4.46
N ALA A 271 -24.00 3.29 5.47
CA ALA A 271 -25.10 2.34 5.27
C ALA A 271 -26.29 2.96 4.52
N CYS A 272 -26.72 4.18 4.92
CA CYS A 272 -27.78 4.90 4.22
C CYS A 272 -27.41 5.20 2.76
N LEU A 273 -26.16 5.60 2.51
CA LEU A 273 -25.69 5.92 1.17
C LEU A 273 -25.70 4.69 0.25
N GLU A 274 -25.34 3.52 0.76
CA GLU A 274 -25.39 2.27 -0.01
C GLU A 274 -26.83 1.81 -0.29
N GLN A 275 -27.72 1.89 0.70
CA GLN A 275 -29.15 1.62 0.49
C GLN A 275 -29.74 2.54 -0.58
N GLN A 276 -29.37 3.82 -0.57
CA GLN A 276 -29.83 4.80 -1.56
C GLN A 276 -29.29 4.50 -2.97
N ARG A 277 -28.04 4.02 -3.09
CA ARG A 277 -27.49 3.56 -4.38
C ARG A 277 -28.26 2.38 -4.95
N LEU A 278 -28.66 1.43 -4.10
CA LEU A 278 -29.49 0.29 -4.50
C LEU A 278 -30.86 0.74 -4.99
N SER A 279 -31.49 1.71 -4.31
CA SER A 279 -32.76 2.32 -4.75
C SER A 279 -32.65 2.92 -6.16
N VAL A 280 -31.61 3.74 -6.42
CA VAL A 280 -31.35 4.32 -7.75
C VAL A 280 -31.10 3.23 -8.79
N ARG A 281 -30.40 2.14 -8.42
CA ARG A 281 -30.16 1.01 -9.33
C ARG A 281 -31.45 0.28 -9.68
N MET A 282 -32.30 0.00 -8.69
CA MET A 282 -33.60 -0.66 -8.89
C MET A 282 -34.50 0.12 -9.86
N LEU A 283 -34.62 1.43 -9.69
CA LEU A 283 -35.41 2.29 -10.60
C LEU A 283 -34.90 2.23 -12.05
N LYS A 284 -33.60 2.05 -12.24
CA LYS A 284 -32.98 2.05 -13.58
C LYS A 284 -33.01 0.68 -14.24
N GLU A 285 -32.66 -0.37 -13.49
CA GLU A 285 -32.49 -1.72 -14.02
C GLU A 285 -33.80 -2.50 -14.07
N VAL A 286 -34.64 -2.36 -13.04
CA VAL A 286 -35.89 -3.12 -12.90
C VAL A 286 -37.05 -2.36 -13.53
N ASP A 287 -37.21 -1.08 -13.20
CA ASP A 287 -38.31 -0.27 -13.74
C ASP A 287 -38.00 0.35 -15.12
N GLY A 288 -36.75 0.23 -15.59
CA GLY A 288 -36.33 0.74 -16.90
C GLY A 288 -36.39 2.27 -17.02
N LEU A 289 -36.40 3.00 -15.90
CA LEU A 289 -36.55 4.45 -15.91
C LEU A 289 -35.26 5.12 -16.41
N SER A 290 -35.43 6.11 -17.27
CA SER A 290 -34.30 6.90 -17.78
C SER A 290 -33.72 7.81 -16.69
N ASN A 291 -32.47 8.25 -16.87
CA ASN A 291 -31.84 9.19 -15.93
C ASN A 291 -32.59 10.53 -15.82
N SER A 292 -33.40 10.91 -16.83
CA SER A 292 -34.19 12.14 -16.81
C SER A 292 -35.53 11.99 -16.10
N HIS A 293 -35.89 10.77 -15.67
CA HIS A 293 -37.15 10.53 -14.98
C HIS A 293 -37.14 11.17 -13.59
N GLU A 294 -38.25 11.82 -13.23
CA GLU A 294 -38.38 12.61 -11.99
C GLU A 294 -38.04 11.79 -10.74
N LYS A 295 -38.55 10.56 -10.64
CA LYS A 295 -38.21 9.62 -9.54
C LYS A 295 -36.71 9.35 -9.40
N VAL A 296 -36.02 9.12 -10.52
CA VAL A 296 -34.56 8.87 -10.51
C VAL A 296 -33.82 10.14 -10.08
N GLN A 297 -34.25 11.31 -10.54
CA GLN A 297 -33.69 12.60 -10.15
C GLN A 297 -33.88 12.89 -8.65
N ALA A 298 -35.05 12.57 -8.09
CA ALA A 298 -35.32 12.73 -6.66
C ALA A 298 -34.39 11.85 -5.81
N GLU A 299 -34.25 10.57 -6.14
CA GLU A 299 -33.36 9.65 -5.42
C GLU A 299 -31.88 10.05 -5.54
N VAL A 300 -31.45 10.55 -6.70
CA VAL A 300 -30.09 11.07 -6.91
C VAL A 300 -29.84 12.34 -6.09
N LYS A 301 -30.86 13.19 -5.89
CA LYS A 301 -30.76 14.37 -5.03
C LYS A 301 -30.54 13.98 -3.57
N ILE A 302 -31.27 12.97 -3.07
CA ILE A 302 -31.06 12.40 -1.72
C ILE A 302 -29.66 11.82 -1.60
N LEU A 303 -29.22 11.03 -2.59
CA LEU A 303 -27.88 10.44 -2.63
C LEU A 303 -26.78 11.52 -2.55
N THR A 304 -26.98 12.64 -3.25
CA THR A 304 -26.03 13.76 -3.25
C THR A 304 -25.98 14.43 -1.88
N LYS A 305 -27.13 14.62 -1.22
CA LYS A 305 -27.21 15.15 0.14
C LYS A 305 -26.49 14.24 1.15
N LEU A 306 -26.77 12.93 1.13
CA LEU A 306 -26.10 11.96 2.01
C LEU A 306 -24.59 11.95 1.83
N LYS A 307 -24.10 12.16 0.60
CA LYS A 307 -22.67 12.26 0.33
C LYS A 307 -22.05 13.49 0.99
N VAL A 308 -22.70 14.65 0.89
CA VAL A 308 -22.26 15.89 1.56
C VAL A 308 -22.26 15.71 3.08
N ASP A 309 -23.31 15.09 3.63
CA ASP A 309 -23.42 14.84 5.07
C ASP A 309 -22.31 13.89 5.57
N LEU A 310 -21.96 12.87 4.77
CA LEU A 310 -20.85 11.96 5.08
C LEU A 310 -19.49 12.66 5.04
N ASP A 311 -19.25 13.50 4.05
CA ASP A 311 -18.00 14.28 3.93
C ASP A 311 -17.87 15.24 5.12
N ASN A 312 -18.94 15.95 5.50
CA ASN A 312 -18.96 16.82 6.68
C ASN A 312 -18.69 16.05 7.99
N ALA A 313 -19.28 14.85 8.14
CA ALA A 313 -19.05 14.02 9.33
C ALA A 313 -17.59 13.54 9.44
N ARG A 314 -16.96 13.21 8.30
CA ARG A 314 -15.54 12.84 8.25
C ARG A 314 -14.63 14.01 8.58
N GLU A 315 -14.92 15.20 8.05
CA GLU A 315 -14.19 16.43 8.41
C GLU A 315 -14.31 16.74 9.91
N ALA A 316 -15.50 16.60 10.49
CA ALA A 316 -15.72 16.77 11.92
C ALA A 316 -14.91 15.75 12.76
N ALA A 317 -14.82 14.49 12.33
CA ALA A 317 -14.02 13.47 12.99
C ALA A 317 -12.52 13.81 12.98
N VAL A 318 -11.99 14.29 11.85
CA VAL A 318 -10.60 14.73 11.74
C VAL A 318 -10.33 15.92 12.66
N ALA A 319 -11.22 16.92 12.66
CA ALA A 319 -11.10 18.10 13.53
C ALA A 319 -11.13 17.73 15.02
N ALA A 320 -11.95 16.75 15.41
CA ALA A 320 -12.02 16.23 16.78
C ALA A 320 -10.68 15.58 17.22
N VAL A 321 -10.07 14.76 16.35
CA VAL A 321 -8.76 14.14 16.61
C VAL A 321 -7.67 15.20 16.77
N GLU A 322 -7.66 16.21 15.88
CA GLU A 322 -6.67 17.29 15.96
C GLU A 322 -6.82 18.12 17.25
N THR A 323 -8.06 18.44 17.63
CA THR A 323 -8.36 19.15 18.88
C THR A 323 -7.91 18.34 20.10
N HIS A 324 -8.15 17.03 20.10
CA HIS A 324 -7.69 16.13 21.16
C HIS A 324 -6.15 16.11 21.26
N ALA A 325 -5.45 16.03 20.12
CA ALA A 325 -3.99 16.07 20.09
C ALA A 325 -3.42 17.41 20.61
N ILE A 326 -4.05 18.54 20.27
CA ILE A 326 -3.67 19.86 20.79
C ILE A 326 -3.86 19.92 22.31
N ASN A 327 -4.98 19.42 22.83
CA ASN A 327 -5.26 19.40 24.26
C ASN A 327 -4.29 18.49 25.03
N GLN A 328 -3.89 17.35 24.46
CA GLN A 328 -2.84 16.49 25.04
C GLN A 328 -1.48 17.22 25.09
N ARG A 329 -1.09 17.91 24.01
CA ARG A 329 0.16 18.69 23.99
C ARG A 329 0.14 19.81 25.03
N ARG A 330 -0.97 20.54 25.15
CA ARG A 330 -1.14 21.59 26.19
C ARG A 330 -1.04 21.01 27.59
N SER A 331 -1.70 19.88 27.85
CA SER A 331 -1.66 19.20 29.15
C SER A 331 -0.25 18.71 29.50
N LYS A 332 0.48 18.16 28.53
CA LYS A 332 1.88 17.76 28.70
C LYS A 332 2.79 18.95 28.97
N SER A 333 2.62 20.05 28.22
CA SER A 333 3.37 21.28 28.43
C SER A 333 3.11 21.86 29.82
N ALA A 334 1.85 21.92 30.27
CA ALA A 334 1.50 22.42 31.61
C ALA A 334 2.13 21.57 32.72
N ARG A 335 2.15 20.23 32.57
CA ARG A 335 2.86 19.33 33.49
C ARG A 335 4.37 19.57 33.52
N LEU A 336 4.99 19.79 32.37
CA LEU A 336 6.42 20.12 32.28
C LEU A 336 6.72 21.46 32.94
N THR A 337 5.89 22.48 32.73
CA THR A 337 6.03 23.77 33.40
C THR A 337 5.91 23.63 34.92
N ALA A 338 4.90 22.90 35.41
CA ALA A 338 4.71 22.66 36.84
C ALA A 338 5.89 21.89 37.47
N LEU A 339 6.47 20.92 36.76
CA LEU A 339 7.67 20.21 37.22
C LEU A 339 8.88 21.15 37.27
N ASN A 340 9.08 21.98 36.25
CA ASN A 340 10.19 22.95 36.23
C ASN A 340 10.06 23.98 37.35
N GLU A 341 8.84 24.46 37.65
CA GLU A 341 8.57 25.33 38.80
C GLU A 341 8.92 24.63 40.12
N LEU A 342 8.56 23.35 40.27
CA LEU A 342 8.90 22.56 41.45
C LEU A 342 10.42 22.38 41.62
N PHE A 343 11.16 22.18 40.53
CA PHE A 343 12.63 22.04 40.56
C PHE A 343 13.37 23.37 40.73
N ALA A 344 12.73 24.51 40.40
CA ALA A 344 13.31 25.83 40.58
C ALA A 344 13.18 26.37 42.01
N MET A 345 12.41 25.71 42.89
CA MET A 345 12.32 26.08 44.31
C MET A 345 13.65 25.76 45.01
N ASP A 346 14.22 26.77 45.67
CA ASP A 346 15.50 26.65 46.39
C ASP A 346 15.33 25.64 47.55
N PRO A 347 16.16 24.58 47.65
CA PRO A 347 15.99 23.53 48.66
C PRO A 347 15.97 24.03 50.12
N LYS A 348 16.41 25.27 50.38
CA LYS A 348 16.31 25.91 51.70
C LYS A 348 14.88 26.38 52.06
N GLU A 349 14.04 26.73 51.09
CA GLU A 349 12.64 27.09 51.37
C GLU A 349 11.78 25.85 51.63
N VAL A 350 12.17 24.69 51.10
CA VAL A 350 11.46 23.42 51.31
C VAL A 350 11.65 22.89 52.74
N SER A 351 12.77 23.20 53.41
CA SER A 351 13.00 22.80 54.80
C SER A 351 12.25 23.62 55.84
N ASP A 352 11.93 24.89 55.56
CA ASP A 352 11.25 25.79 56.52
C ASP A 352 9.72 25.65 56.50
N ALA A 353 9.14 25.07 55.45
CA ALA A 353 7.70 24.81 55.37
C ALA A 353 7.22 23.56 56.14
N GLY A 354 8.14 22.72 56.65
CA GLY A 354 7.81 21.43 57.26
C GLY A 354 7.59 21.44 58.79
N ALA A 355 7.80 22.56 59.48
CA ALA A 355 7.95 22.57 60.94
C ALA A 355 6.74 23.07 61.75
N GLY A 356 5.59 23.39 61.15
CA GLY A 356 4.60 24.19 61.88
C GLY A 356 3.12 24.04 61.56
N VAL A 357 2.57 22.83 61.37
CA VAL A 357 1.12 22.61 61.57
C VAL A 357 0.86 21.17 62.06
N VAL A 358 0.91 20.98 63.38
CA VAL A 358 0.20 19.88 64.06
C VAL A 358 -1.19 20.42 64.39
N GLY A 359 -2.18 20.14 63.55
CA GLY A 359 -3.52 20.67 63.72
C GLY A 359 -4.52 20.12 62.72
N ASP A 360 -5.23 19.09 63.17
CA ASP A 360 -6.46 18.50 62.66
C ASP A 360 -6.48 17.66 61.37
N ARG A 361 -6.96 16.44 61.59
CA ARG A 361 -7.10 15.32 60.66
C ARG A 361 -8.43 15.42 59.92
N THR A 362 -8.40 15.70 58.62
CA THR A 362 -9.36 15.12 57.66
C THR A 362 -8.79 15.25 56.24
N ALA A 363 -8.14 14.23 55.68
CA ALA A 363 -8.03 14.07 54.21
C ALA A 363 -7.40 12.74 53.78
N VAL A 364 -8.21 11.96 53.06
CA VAL A 364 -7.94 11.25 51.80
C VAL A 364 -6.48 10.90 51.49
N GLY A 365 -6.15 9.61 51.67
CA GLY A 365 -4.86 9.03 51.30
C GLY A 365 -4.68 8.92 49.79
N LEU A 366 -3.64 9.59 49.28
CA LEU A 366 -3.01 9.30 48.00
C LEU A 366 -1.70 8.56 48.29
N GLN A 367 -1.71 7.24 48.13
CA GLN A 367 -0.52 6.41 48.16
C GLN A 367 0.34 6.73 46.92
N ILE A 368 1.53 7.29 47.14
CA ILE A 368 2.59 7.36 46.14
C ILE A 368 3.65 6.34 46.56
N ASP A 369 3.84 5.30 45.75
CA ASP A 369 4.84 4.26 45.98
C ASP A 369 6.25 4.83 45.85
N SER A 370 7.00 4.77 46.95
CA SER A 370 8.41 5.15 47.05
C SER A 370 9.28 3.90 47.00
N LYS A 371 9.82 3.58 45.82
CA LYS A 371 10.91 2.62 45.66
C LYS A 371 11.89 3.13 44.61
N VAL A 372 12.88 3.93 45.01
CA VAL A 372 14.29 3.89 44.56
C VAL A 372 15.08 4.85 45.47
N VAL A 373 15.62 4.36 46.59
CA VAL A 373 16.73 5.02 47.31
C VAL A 373 17.57 3.95 48.01
N THR A 374 18.79 3.72 47.52
CA THR A 374 19.96 3.11 48.20
C THR A 374 21.10 3.11 47.15
N SER A 375 22.36 3.45 47.37
CA SER A 375 23.14 3.96 48.49
C SER A 375 24.43 4.54 47.87
N ARG A 376 24.87 5.74 48.28
CA ARG A 376 26.12 6.35 47.82
C ARG A 376 27.19 6.12 48.90
N GLN A 377 28.18 5.29 48.61
CA GLN A 377 29.28 4.97 49.51
C GLN A 377 30.48 5.89 49.24
N LEU A 378 31.05 6.41 50.32
CA LEU A 378 32.16 7.35 50.41
C LEU A 378 33.50 6.71 50.02
N LEU A 379 34.28 7.36 49.16
CA LEU A 379 35.75 7.26 49.13
C LEU A 379 36.38 8.63 48.81
N ALA A 380 37.49 8.88 49.49
CA ALA A 380 38.24 10.13 49.60
C ALA A 380 39.11 10.45 48.35
N PRO A 381 39.68 11.66 48.23
CA PRO A 381 40.24 12.19 46.98
C PRO A 381 41.71 11.80 46.77
N GLN A 382 42.06 11.48 45.52
CA GLN A 382 43.45 11.49 45.05
C GLN A 382 43.58 12.37 43.80
N GLU A 383 44.82 12.83 43.63
CA GLU A 383 45.22 14.11 43.06
C GLU A 383 45.12 14.22 41.53
N LEU A 384 44.77 15.45 41.12
CA LEU A 384 45.12 16.18 39.90
C LEU A 384 46.16 15.53 38.97
N HIS A 385 45.71 15.15 37.77
CA HIS A 385 46.43 15.47 36.54
C HIS A 385 45.43 15.84 35.44
N SER A 386 45.60 17.05 34.92
CA SER A 386 44.94 17.61 33.75
C SER A 386 45.42 16.88 32.49
N ASP A 387 44.50 16.44 31.64
CA ASP A 387 44.62 16.62 30.19
C ASP A 387 43.28 16.36 29.50
N GLU A 388 43.00 17.24 28.53
CA GLU A 388 41.81 17.32 27.71
C GLU A 388 41.70 16.15 26.74
N SER A 389 40.55 15.47 26.69
CA SER A 389 39.87 15.09 25.45
C SER A 389 38.55 14.38 25.75
N VAL A 390 37.43 15.05 25.44
CA VAL A 390 36.08 14.48 25.49
C VAL A 390 35.85 13.66 24.22
N VAL A 391 35.83 12.34 24.36
CA VAL A 391 35.21 11.41 23.41
C VAL A 391 34.32 10.48 24.25
N GLU A 392 33.01 10.72 24.21
CA GLU A 392 32.00 9.84 24.81
C GLU A 392 32.03 8.49 24.08
N MET A 393 32.53 7.46 24.77
CA MET A 393 32.24 6.06 24.49
C MET A 393 31.03 5.66 25.32
N ILE A 394 29.94 5.28 24.65
CA ILE A 394 28.83 4.54 25.26
C ILE A 394 29.06 3.08 24.91
N GLU A 395 29.63 2.34 25.87
CA GLU A 395 29.55 0.88 25.92
C GLU A 395 28.82 0.46 27.21
N ASP A 396 28.05 -0.60 27.05
CA ASP A 396 27.51 -1.54 28.03
C ASP A 396 26.23 -1.22 28.81
N SER A 397 25.19 -1.97 28.44
CA SER A 397 24.26 -2.59 29.39
C SER A 397 23.79 -3.92 28.82
N ALA A 398 24.59 -4.96 29.08
CA ALA A 398 24.16 -6.34 29.11
C ALA A 398 23.64 -6.64 30.53
N ASP A 399 22.38 -7.07 30.64
CA ASP A 399 21.88 -8.05 31.64
C ASP A 399 20.35 -8.06 31.67
N ILE A 400 19.73 -8.94 30.89
CA ILE A 400 18.40 -9.48 31.21
C ILE A 400 18.37 -10.97 30.81
N GLY A 401 18.44 -11.82 31.82
CA GLY A 401 17.58 -12.99 31.97
C GLY A 401 17.81 -14.19 31.04
N GLU A 402 18.78 -15.04 31.38
CA GLU A 402 18.66 -16.48 31.12
C GLU A 402 17.54 -17.05 31.99
N ASN A 403 16.42 -17.43 31.38
CA ASN A 403 15.72 -18.68 31.69
C ASN A 403 14.56 -18.91 30.71
N VAL A 404 14.41 -20.17 30.33
CA VAL A 404 13.33 -20.76 29.51
C VAL A 404 13.55 -20.67 28.00
N LEU A 405 14.24 -21.68 27.44
CA LEU A 405 13.77 -22.54 26.33
C LEU A 405 14.91 -23.53 25.95
N GLU A 406 15.11 -24.53 26.80
CA GLU A 406 15.91 -25.70 26.45
C GLU A 406 14.95 -26.76 25.89
N ALA A 407 14.66 -26.67 24.59
CA ALA A 407 14.04 -27.76 23.84
C ALA A 407 14.36 -27.66 22.34
N SER A 408 15.03 -28.70 21.84
CA SER A 408 15.07 -29.12 20.43
C SER A 408 16.10 -28.42 19.51
N ALA A 409 17.37 -28.54 19.86
CA ALA A 409 18.44 -28.55 18.87
C ALA A 409 18.41 -29.89 18.10
N GLN A 410 17.59 -29.97 17.07
CA GLN A 410 17.65 -31.06 16.08
C GLN A 410 17.67 -30.48 14.67
N GLU A 411 18.67 -30.95 13.92
CA GLU A 411 18.88 -30.82 12.48
C GLU A 411 19.36 -29.46 11.95
N GLY A 412 20.68 -29.25 12.11
CA GLY A 412 21.46 -28.44 11.20
C GLY A 412 21.43 -29.05 9.79
N SER A 413 20.36 -28.76 9.04
CA SER A 413 20.29 -28.95 7.61
C SER A 413 21.31 -28.02 6.95
N ARG A 414 22.51 -28.55 6.72
CA ARG A 414 23.49 -27.94 5.83
C ARG A 414 22.85 -27.89 4.44
N PHE A 415 22.32 -26.73 4.06
CA PHE A 415 21.96 -26.38 2.69
C PHE A 415 23.24 -26.30 1.83
N SER A 416 23.96 -27.41 1.70
CA SER A 416 25.12 -27.57 0.82
C SER A 416 24.62 -28.13 -0.50
N GLY A 417 24.30 -27.25 -1.46
CA GLY A 417 24.04 -27.69 -2.84
C GLY A 417 22.95 -26.94 -3.60
N VAL A 418 22.64 -25.68 -3.29
CA VAL A 418 21.92 -24.87 -4.28
C VAL A 418 22.96 -24.43 -5.31
N ASP A 419 23.07 -25.19 -6.40
CA ASP A 419 23.87 -24.82 -7.55
C ASP A 419 23.41 -23.44 -8.03
N PHE A 420 24.29 -22.45 -7.87
CA PHE A 420 24.01 -21.11 -8.35
C PHE A 420 23.87 -21.15 -9.88
N PRO A 421 22.86 -20.49 -10.46
CA PRO A 421 22.69 -20.45 -11.89
C PRO A 421 23.94 -19.89 -12.56
N ASP A 422 24.51 -20.65 -13.50
CA ASP A 422 25.59 -20.19 -14.36
C ASP A 422 25.15 -18.96 -15.18
N SER A 423 26.12 -18.23 -15.74
CA SER A 423 25.94 -17.21 -16.79
C SER A 423 25.00 -17.61 -17.93
N SER A 424 24.88 -18.92 -18.17
CA SER A 424 23.96 -19.52 -19.13
C SER A 424 22.50 -19.54 -18.69
N HIS A 425 22.20 -19.28 -17.42
CA HIS A 425 20.85 -19.35 -16.90
C HIS A 425 19.97 -18.27 -17.53
N PRO A 426 18.75 -18.62 -17.98
CA PRO A 426 17.84 -17.68 -18.65
C PRO A 426 17.58 -16.40 -17.85
N TYR A 427 17.57 -16.47 -16.52
CA TYR A 427 17.40 -15.30 -15.64
C TYR A 427 18.53 -14.27 -15.79
N CYS A 428 19.76 -14.72 -16.05
CA CYS A 428 20.92 -13.87 -16.22
C CYS A 428 20.96 -13.23 -17.62
N GLN A 429 20.30 -13.82 -18.62
CA GLN A 429 20.34 -13.36 -20.01
C GLN A 429 19.08 -12.60 -20.44
N ALA A 430 17.94 -12.90 -19.80
CA ALA A 430 16.67 -12.29 -20.13
C ALA A 430 16.65 -10.80 -19.79
N ALA A 431 15.96 -10.03 -20.63
CA ALA A 431 15.61 -8.66 -20.31
C ALA A 431 14.54 -8.64 -19.22
N VAL A 432 14.52 -7.61 -18.36
CA VAL A 432 13.59 -7.55 -17.21
C VAL A 432 12.11 -7.66 -17.63
N TRP A 433 11.74 -7.21 -18.82
CA TRP A 433 10.38 -7.32 -19.35
C TRP A 433 9.97 -8.76 -19.70
N GLN A 434 10.93 -9.68 -19.77
CA GLN A 434 10.71 -11.12 -19.93
C GLN A 434 10.64 -11.87 -18.61
N LEU A 435 11.09 -11.24 -17.52
CA LEU A 435 11.10 -11.84 -16.20
C LEU A 435 9.76 -11.60 -15.49
N PRO A 436 9.21 -12.61 -14.80
CA PRO A 436 8.02 -12.42 -13.97
C PRO A 436 8.28 -11.33 -12.92
N ALA A 437 7.23 -10.61 -12.55
CA ALA A 437 7.29 -9.66 -11.46
C ALA A 437 7.45 -10.39 -10.14
N GLU A 438 8.14 -9.77 -9.20
CA GLU A 438 8.05 -10.12 -7.79
C GLU A 438 7.50 -8.91 -7.02
N PRO A 439 6.19 -8.63 -7.18
CA PRO A 439 5.61 -7.43 -6.60
C PRO A 439 5.29 -7.64 -5.12
N LEU A 440 5.56 -6.61 -4.33
CA LEU A 440 4.94 -6.38 -3.03
C LEU A 440 3.94 -5.23 -3.17
N PHE A 441 2.75 -5.41 -2.60
CA PHE A 441 1.64 -4.49 -2.75
C PHE A 441 1.35 -3.78 -1.43
N PHE A 442 1.24 -2.46 -1.48
CA PHE A 442 0.90 -1.64 -0.33
C PHE A 442 -0.13 -0.55 -0.67
N SER A 443 -0.76 0.02 0.34
CA SER A 443 -1.71 1.12 0.23
C SER A 443 -1.48 2.14 1.34
N ALA A 444 -1.44 3.42 0.99
CA ALA A 444 -1.25 4.51 1.95
C ALA A 444 -1.75 5.85 1.39
N ASP A 445 -1.89 6.84 2.25
CA ASP A 445 -2.17 8.21 1.82
C ASP A 445 -1.01 8.76 0.98
N ARG A 446 -1.32 9.67 0.06
CA ARG A 446 -0.37 10.14 -0.98
C ARG A 446 0.96 10.65 -0.44
N SER A 447 0.96 11.37 0.67
CA SER A 447 2.18 11.87 1.32
C SER A 447 3.01 10.72 1.89
N LEU A 448 2.35 9.81 2.62
CA LEU A 448 2.96 8.64 3.24
C LEU A 448 3.48 7.64 2.20
N ALA A 449 2.73 7.39 1.13
CA ALA A 449 3.15 6.54 0.01
C ALA A 449 4.48 7.01 -0.62
N LYS A 450 4.63 8.32 -0.81
CA LYS A 450 5.88 8.92 -1.32
C LYS A 450 7.01 8.86 -0.31
N ALA A 451 6.73 9.02 0.98
CA ALA A 451 7.73 8.91 2.03
C ALA A 451 8.24 7.47 2.13
N PHE A 452 7.32 6.50 2.18
CA PHE A 452 7.62 5.08 2.17
C PHE A 452 8.46 4.66 0.96
N ALA A 453 8.08 5.07 -0.25
CA ALA A 453 8.86 4.78 -1.45
C ALA A 453 10.31 5.27 -1.35
N ARG A 454 10.56 6.47 -0.82
CA ARG A 454 11.92 6.99 -0.63
C ARG A 454 12.71 6.21 0.40
N GLU A 455 12.08 5.90 1.53
CA GLU A 455 12.71 5.16 2.62
C GLU A 455 13.08 3.73 2.19
N VAL A 456 12.23 3.07 1.40
CA VAL A 456 12.55 1.77 0.78
C VAL A 456 13.81 1.87 -0.09
N ILE A 457 13.90 2.88 -0.95
CA ILE A 457 15.06 3.08 -1.83
C ILE A 457 16.32 3.33 -1.00
N ASP A 458 16.23 4.23 -0.01
CA ASP A 458 17.35 4.61 0.83
C ASP A 458 17.90 3.40 1.60
N ARG A 459 17.05 2.64 2.28
CA ARG A 459 17.44 1.45 3.04
C ARG A 459 18.09 0.38 2.17
N LEU A 460 17.60 0.16 0.96
CA LEU A 460 18.12 -0.86 0.06
C LEU A 460 19.44 -0.45 -0.60
N GLN A 461 19.65 0.83 -0.87
CA GLN A 461 20.93 1.34 -1.36
C GLN A 461 22.02 1.22 -0.30
N HIS A 462 21.69 1.51 0.97
CA HIS A 462 22.63 1.36 2.08
C HIS A 462 22.93 -0.12 2.41
N SER A 463 21.93 -1.01 2.34
CA SER A 463 22.12 -2.44 2.65
C SER A 463 22.91 -3.21 1.60
N THR A 464 22.95 -2.73 0.35
CA THR A 464 23.71 -3.37 -0.74
C THR A 464 25.20 -2.95 -0.73
N SER A 465 25.52 -1.85 -0.04
CA SER A 465 26.89 -1.33 0.04
C SER A 465 27.72 -1.93 1.19
N ALA A 466 27.07 -2.64 2.11
CA ALA A 466 27.68 -3.32 3.26
C ALA A 466 27.77 -4.83 3.01
#